data_AF-A0A212RK81-F1
#
_entry.id   AF-A0A212RK81-F1
#
_cell.length_a   1.000
_cell.length_b   1.000
_cell.length_c   1.000
_cell.angle_alpha   90.00
_cell.angle_beta   90.00
_cell.angle_gamma   90.00
#
_symmetry.space_group_name_H-M   'P 1'
#
loop_
_entity.id
_entity.type
_entity.pdbx_description
1 polymer ?
#
loop_
_entity_poly.entity_id
_entity_poly.type
_entity_poly.pdbx_seq_one_letter_code
_entity_poly.pdbx_strand_id
1 'polypeptide(L)'
;MNWEDFLTFRRMITPYLIQALFWIGVAISILAGCAILFGGITGAGIAGRRDGAGAILGALCLSPLVVLLGILLSRIYAELLIVTFRISETLTDIKELLERQRPTGA
;
A
#
# COMPACT_ATOMS: atom_id res chain seq x y z
N MET A 1 21.93 16.19 7.95
CA MET A 1 21.14 15.86 6.74
C MET A 1 20.05 16.92 6.66
N ASN A 2 20.18 17.87 5.74
CA ASN A 2 19.31 19.05 5.70
C ASN A 2 17.92 18.63 5.22
N TRP A 3 16.92 18.81 6.08
CA TRP A 3 15.51 18.48 5.82
C TRP A 3 14.87 19.40 4.77
N GLU A 4 15.57 20.49 4.42
CA GLU A 4 15.12 21.56 3.54
C GLU A 4 15.00 21.11 2.08
N ASP A 5 15.87 20.21 1.62
CA ASP A 5 15.80 19.63 0.26
C ASP A 5 14.56 18.75 0.06
N PHE A 6 14.01 18.21 1.15
CA PHE A 6 12.76 17.44 1.09
C PHE A 6 11.53 18.35 1.00
N LEU A 7 11.60 19.53 1.63
CA LEU A 7 10.50 20.51 1.61
C LEU A 7 10.50 21.40 0.36
N THR A 8 11.62 21.47 -0.39
CA THR A 8 11.71 22.29 -1.62
C THR A 8 11.11 21.63 -2.86
N PHE A 9 10.45 20.46 -2.75
CA PHE A 9 9.77 19.79 -3.87
C PHE A 9 10.66 19.48 -5.09
N ARG A 10 11.99 19.62 -4.94
CA ARG A 10 12.98 19.50 -6.02
C ARG A 10 13.22 18.05 -6.45
N ARG A 11 12.81 17.12 -5.60
CA ARG A 11 12.84 15.68 -5.82
C ARG A 11 11.46 15.15 -5.47
N MET A 12 10.84 14.37 -6.35
CA MET A 12 9.56 13.74 -6.01
C MET A 12 9.77 12.77 -4.83
N ILE A 13 9.38 13.21 -3.64
CA ILE A 13 9.31 12.36 -2.43
C ILE A 13 8.18 11.36 -2.54
N THR A 14 7.16 11.72 -3.30
CA THR A 14 5.91 10.97 -3.45
C THR A 14 6.10 9.48 -3.75
N PRO A 15 6.95 9.04 -4.71
CA PRO A 15 7.20 7.61 -4.91
C PRO A 15 7.75 6.90 -3.67
N TYR A 16 8.62 7.55 -2.89
CA TYR A 16 9.16 6.99 -1.65
C TYR A 16 8.12 6.95 -0.52
N LEU A 17 7.28 7.99 -0.41
CA LEU A 17 6.17 8.03 0.54
C LEU A 17 5.14 6.93 0.27
N ILE A 18 4.80 6.69 -1.01
CA ILE A 18 3.88 5.60 -1.41
C ILE A 18 4.47 4.23 -1.03
N GLN A 19 5.79 4.05 -1.17
CA GLN A 19 6.47 2.82 -0.74
C GLN A 19 6.37 2.60 0.77
N ALA A 20 6.46 3.66 1.58
CA ALA A 20 6.22 3.57 3.02
C ALA A 20 4.76 3.22 3.35
N LEU A 21 3.79 3.85 2.66
CA LEU A 21 2.37 3.53 2.80
C LEU A 21 2.05 2.08 2.42
N PHE A 22 2.70 1.53 1.40
CA PHE A 22 2.57 0.12 1.03
C PHE A 22 2.96 -0.81 2.20
N TRP A 23 4.12 -0.59 2.82
CA TRP A 23 4.54 -1.39 3.97
C TRP A 23 3.58 -1.27 5.16
N ILE A 24 3.02 -0.09 5.40
CA ILE A 24 1.98 0.12 6.40
C ILE A 24 0.72 -0.67 6.04
N GLY A 25 0.27 -0.65 4.78
CA GLY A 25 -0.89 -1.41 4.31
C GLY A 25 -0.70 -2.92 4.45
N VAL A 26 0.50 -3.43 4.15
CA VAL A 26 0.87 -4.84 4.40
C VAL A 26 0.83 -5.16 5.89
N ALA A 27 1.41 -4.31 6.75
CA ALA A 27 1.37 -4.50 8.19
C ALA A 27 -0.07 -4.54 8.72
N ILE A 28 -0.94 -3.63 8.28
CA ILE A 28 -2.36 -3.61 8.64
C ILE A 28 -3.05 -4.90 8.17
N SER A 29 -2.76 -5.37 6.96
CA SER A 29 -3.34 -6.61 6.42
C SER A 29 -2.98 -7.83 7.28
N ILE A 30 -1.72 -7.91 7.71
CA ILE A 30 -1.24 -8.96 8.63
C ILE A 30 -1.93 -8.84 10.00
N LEU A 31 -2.00 -7.63 10.56
CA LEU A 31 -2.66 -7.37 11.84
C LEU A 31 -4.15 -7.72 11.80
N ALA A 32 -4.85 -7.39 10.71
CA ALA A 32 -6.25 -7.74 10.51
C ALA A 32 -6.44 -9.27 10.44
N GLY A 33 -5.57 -9.98 9.71
CA GLY A 33 -5.58 -11.45 9.69
C GLY A 33 -5.36 -12.07 11.06
N CYS A 34 -4.40 -11.54 11.83
CA CYS A 34 -4.18 -11.98 13.21
C CYS A 34 -5.40 -11.70 14.10
N ALA A 35 -6.00 -10.52 14.01
CA ALA A 35 -7.18 -10.17 14.79
C ALA A 35 -8.37 -11.11 14.50
N ILE A 36 -8.57 -11.51 13.23
CA ILE A 36 -9.60 -12.48 12.85
C ILE A 36 -9.31 -13.87 13.43
N LEU A 37 -8.04 -14.33 13.41
CA LEU A 37 -7.66 -15.61 14.02
C LEU A 37 -7.90 -15.61 15.54
N PHE A 38 -7.36 -14.61 16.24
CA PHE A 38 -7.51 -14.53 17.69
C PHE A 38 -8.96 -14.29 18.10
N GLY A 39 -9.72 -13.50 17.35
CA GLY A 39 -11.15 -13.28 17.57
C GLY A 39 -11.99 -14.54 17.38
N GLY A 40 -11.67 -15.37 16.38
CA GLY A 40 -12.33 -16.65 16.15
C GLY A 40 -12.06 -17.67 17.26
N ILE A 41 -10.82 -17.75 17.75
CA ILE A 41 -10.41 -18.67 18.82
C ILE A 41 -10.96 -18.23 20.17
N THR A 42 -10.80 -16.95 20.53
CA THR A 42 -11.30 -16.42 21.81
C THR A 42 -12.82 -16.40 21.84
N GLY A 43 -13.48 -15.91 20.78
CA GLY A 43 -14.94 -15.86 20.66
C GLY A 43 -15.63 -17.24 20.78
N ALA A 44 -14.98 -18.30 20.28
CA ALA A 44 -15.46 -19.68 20.45
C ALA A 44 -15.33 -20.20 21.90
N GLY A 45 -14.42 -19.64 22.71
CA GLY A 45 -14.22 -20.01 24.12
C GLY A 45 -15.14 -19.27 25.09
N ILE A 46 -15.56 -18.03 24.77
CA ILE A 46 -16.41 -17.19 25.66
C ILE A 46 -17.90 -17.37 25.40
N ALA A 47 -18.29 -17.62 24.15
CA ALA A 47 -19.67 -17.91 23.78
C ALA A 47 -19.81 -19.43 23.66
N GLY A 48 -20.40 -20.10 24.65
CA GLY A 48 -20.74 -21.53 24.64
C GLY A 48 -21.77 -21.94 23.57
N ARG A 49 -21.65 -21.40 22.36
CA ARG A 49 -22.45 -21.76 21.20
C ARG A 49 -22.00 -23.14 20.73
N ARG A 50 -22.97 -24.03 20.50
CA ARG A 50 -22.81 -25.36 19.88
C ARG A 50 -22.04 -25.34 18.53
N ASP A 51 -21.78 -24.16 17.96
CA ASP A 51 -21.07 -23.93 16.70
C ASP A 51 -19.63 -23.39 16.85
N GLY A 52 -19.01 -23.46 18.04
CA GLY A 52 -17.64 -22.99 18.27
C GLY A 52 -16.61 -23.58 17.29
N ALA A 53 -16.80 -24.82 16.85
CA ALA A 53 -15.98 -25.45 15.81
C ALA A 53 -16.09 -24.74 14.45
N GLY A 54 -17.29 -24.29 14.07
CA GLY A 54 -17.52 -23.54 12.83
C GLY A 54 -16.86 -22.17 12.84
N ALA A 55 -16.84 -21.49 13.99
CA ALA A 55 -16.16 -20.21 14.15
C ALA A 55 -14.63 -20.33 14.05
N ILE A 56 -14.04 -21.38 14.64
CA ILE A 56 -12.60 -21.63 14.57
C ILE A 56 -12.19 -22.03 13.14
N LEU A 57 -12.93 -22.94 12.50
CA LEU A 57 -12.69 -23.34 11.11
C LEU A 57 -12.86 -22.17 10.14
N GLY A 58 -13.90 -21.35 10.36
CA GLY A 58 -14.13 -20.13 9.59
C GLY A 58 -12.99 -19.13 9.73
N ALA A 59 -12.51 -18.87 10.95
CA ALA A 59 -11.38 -17.97 11.16
C ALA A 59 -10.06 -18.49 10.56
N LEU A 60 -9.81 -19.79 10.66
CA LEU A 60 -8.59 -20.43 10.12
C LEU A 60 -8.55 -20.37 8.59
N CYS A 61 -9.69 -20.55 7.91
CA CYS A 61 -9.78 -20.44 6.45
C CYS A 61 -9.84 -18.98 5.97
N LEU A 62 -10.57 -18.11 6.68
CA LEU A 62 -10.80 -16.74 6.23
C LEU A 62 -9.58 -15.84 6.47
N SER A 63 -8.83 -16.05 7.54
CA SER A 63 -7.70 -15.17 7.87
C SER A 63 -6.59 -15.16 6.80
N PRO A 64 -6.04 -16.31 6.34
CA PRO A 64 -5.04 -16.31 5.28
C PRO A 64 -5.54 -15.66 3.99
N LEU A 65 -6.84 -15.86 3.68
CA LEU A 65 -7.49 -15.30 2.51
C LEU A 65 -7.57 -13.76 2.60
N VAL A 66 -7.92 -13.22 3.77
CA VAL A 66 -7.93 -11.77 4.04
C VAL A 66 -6.52 -11.18 3.96
N VAL A 67 -5.50 -11.85 4.51
CA VAL A 67 -4.11 -11.37 4.43
C VAL A 67 -3.62 -11.35 2.99
N LEU A 68 -3.87 -12.42 2.22
CA LEU A 68 -3.48 -12.50 0.81
C LEU A 68 -4.18 -11.44 -0.03
N LEU A 69 -5.50 -11.27 0.13
CA LEU A 69 -6.25 -10.22 -0.57
C LEU A 69 -5.76 -8.83 -0.14
N GLY A 70 -5.51 -8.59 1.14
CA GLY A 70 -5.01 -7.32 1.65
C GLY A 70 -3.66 -6.93 1.05
N ILE A 71 -2.72 -7.89 0.99
CA ILE A 71 -1.41 -7.68 0.36
C ILE A 71 -1.55 -7.44 -1.14
N LEU A 72 -2.39 -8.23 -1.83
CA LEU A 72 -2.62 -8.08 -3.26
C LEU A 72 -3.24 -6.72 -3.61
N LEU A 73 -4.28 -6.31 -2.87
CA LEU A 73 -4.90 -5.00 -3.04
C LEU A 73 -3.92 -3.87 -2.74
N SER A 74 -3.13 -3.99 -1.67
CA SER A 74 -2.10 -3.01 -1.33
C SER A 74 -1.06 -2.86 -2.46
N ARG A 75 -0.66 -3.97 -3.09
CA ARG A 75 0.23 -3.95 -4.28
C ARG A 75 -0.40 -3.20 -5.45
N ILE A 76 -1.61 -3.56 -5.83
CA ILE A 76 -2.31 -2.96 -6.98
C ILE A 76 -2.49 -1.45 -6.75
N TYR A 77 -2.96 -1.05 -5.57
CA TYR A 77 -3.11 0.37 -5.24
C TYR A 77 -1.77 1.13 -5.26
N ALA A 78 -0.71 0.55 -4.68
CA ALA A 78 0.60 1.18 -4.67
C ALA A 78 1.19 1.33 -6.08
N GLU A 79 1.03 0.32 -6.95
CA GLU A 79 1.47 0.37 -8.35
C GLU A 79 0.72 1.45 -9.13
N LEU A 80 -0.61 1.53 -9.01
CA LEU A 80 -1.41 2.56 -9.67
C LEU A 80 -0.97 3.97 -9.25
N LEU A 81 -0.76 4.19 -7.95
CA LEU A 81 -0.28 5.48 -7.43
C LEU A 81 1.09 5.85 -8.00
N ILE A 82 2.07 4.93 -7.94
CA ILE A 82 3.43 5.18 -8.44
C ILE A 82 3.42 5.46 -9.95
N VAL A 83 2.62 4.72 -10.72
CA VAL A 83 2.52 4.90 -12.18
C VAL A 83 2.02 6.29 -12.53
N THR A 84 0.99 6.82 -11.84
CA THR A 84 0.49 8.18 -12.10
C THR A 84 1.56 9.25 -11.87
N PHE A 85 2.35 9.14 -10.79
CA PHE A 85 3.44 10.09 -10.53
C PHE A 85 4.57 9.95 -11.54
N ARG A 86 4.95 8.72 -11.92
CA ARG A 86 5.97 8.49 -12.95
C ARG A 86 5.60 9.06 -14.31
N ILE A 87 4.31 8.99 -14.70
CA ILE A 87 3.83 9.61 -15.94
C ILE A 87 4.03 11.13 -15.89
N SER A 88 3.78 11.75 -14.74
CA SER A 88 3.95 13.20 -14.55
C SER A 88 5.43 13.63 -14.60
N GLU A 89 6.34 12.83 -14.03
CA GLU A 89 7.79 13.04 -14.18
C GLU A 89 8.21 12.94 -15.64
N THR A 90 7.81 11.86 -16.31
CA THR A 90 8.18 11.61 -17.71
C THR A 90 7.71 12.74 -18.63
N LEU A 91 6.52 13.29 -18.40
CA LEU A 91 6.00 14.42 -19.16
C LEU A 91 6.81 15.71 -18.90
N THR A 92 7.25 15.92 -17.66
CA THR A 92 8.11 17.05 -17.29
C THR A 92 9.47 16.96 -17.97
N ASP A 93 10.05 15.75 -18.00
CA ASP A 93 11.33 15.49 -18.69
C ASP A 93 11.24 15.75 -20.20
N ILE A 94 10.16 15.28 -20.85
CA ILE A 94 9.94 15.53 -22.28
C ILE A 94 9.81 17.04 -22.57
N LYS A 95 9.11 17.78 -21.71
CA LYS A 95 8.97 19.24 -21.83
C LYS A 95 10.34 19.92 -21.75
N GLU A 96 11.17 19.56 -20.77
CA GLU A 96 12.51 20.14 -20.60
C GLU A 96 13.42 19.82 -21.80
N LEU A 97 13.37 18.59 -22.32
CA LEU A 97 14.12 18.18 -23.51
C LEU A 97 13.72 19.01 -24.75
N LEU A 98 12.42 19.24 -24.96
CA LEU A 98 11.92 20.08 -26.06
C LEU A 98 12.32 21.55 -25.89
N GLU A 99 12.27 22.09 -24.66
CA GLU A 99 12.72 23.46 -24.38
C GLU A 99 14.21 23.66 -24.65
N ARG A 100 15.05 22.65 -24.38
CA ARG A 100 16.48 22.65 -24.72
C ARG A 100 16.76 22.49 -26.21
N GLN A 101 15.91 21.73 -26.93
CA GLN A 101 16.06 21.52 -28.37
C GLN A 101 15.47 22.65 -29.21
N ARG A 102 14.65 23.52 -28.63
CA ARG A 102 14.16 24.73 -29.30
C ARG A 102 15.37 25.59 -29.69
N PRO A 103 15.69 25.73 -30.99
CA PRO A 103 16.79 26.58 -31.41
C PRO A 103 16.50 28.00 -30.95
N THR A 104 17.45 28.63 -30.27
CA THR A 104 17.49 30.09 -30.10
C THR A 104 17.52 30.70 -31.50
N GLY A 105 16.35 31.03 -32.04
CA GLY A 105 16.23 31.45 -33.43
C GLY A 105 14.84 31.97 -33.78
N ALA A 106 14.49 33.12 -33.21
CA ALA A 106 14.05 34.34 -33.92
C ALA A 106 13.74 35.43 -32.90
#